data_AF-A0A3P9NK77-F1
#
_entry.id   AF-A0A3P9NK77-F1
#
_cell.length_a   1.000
_cell.length_b   1.000
_cell.length_c   1.000
_cell.angle_alpha   90.00
_cell.angle_beta   90.00
_cell.angle_gamma   90.00
#
_symmetry.space_group_name_H-M   'P 1'
#
loop_
_entity.id
_entity.type
_entity.pdbx_description
1 polymer ?
#
loop_
_entity_poly.entity_id
_entity_poly.type
_entity_poly.pdbx_seq_one_letter_code
_entity_poly.pdbx_strand_id
1 'polypeptide(L)'
;MAAQCVTKVELTVSCENLMDTDLGSKSDPLCVLLMCNPDSKWYEMGRTEKVQNCLSPKFAKKFVIDYYFEMVQKLKFGIYDIDNKTVDLNDDDFLGELECTLGQVVSSRKLTRPLTLKNQKPAGRGTITISAEEIKDNRAAFFEVEARKLDNKDFFGKSDPYLELYKQTETGWQLAHRTEVVKNNLNPTWRPFRVPLQSLCGGDLEKPIKVECYDYDDDGSHDLIGSFETTMKRLQEASRTSPAEFECINSKKKQKKKGYKNSGVVSVKHCEVVKEYTFLDYIMGGCQINFTVAVDFTGSNGDPRSPQSLHYISPQGVNEYLSAIWSVGNVIQDYDSDKMFPAFGFGAQIPPTWQVSHEFPLNFNPSNPFCAGVEGVVEAYRACLPQVKLYGPTNFSPIINHVACFAKQAIQQTTASQYFVLLIITDGVITDMDQTRNAIVNASRLPMSIIIVGVGAADFSAMEFLDGDDGRLRSLSGEAAMRDIVQFVPFRNFQNAPREALAKSVLAEVPTQLVDFFCTMELNPPNQSSAPAETPAMP
;
A
#
# COMPACT_ATOMS: atom_id res chain seq x y z
N MET A 1 -9.71 -14.40 -1.52
CA MET A 1 -9.17 -14.16 -0.16
C MET A 1 -9.90 -12.99 0.47
N ALA A 2 -10.15 -13.00 1.79
CA ALA A 2 -10.65 -11.81 2.50
C ALA A 2 -9.63 -10.67 2.34
N ALA A 3 -10.09 -9.42 2.28
CA ALA A 3 -9.18 -8.27 2.15
C ALA A 3 -8.49 -8.22 3.50
N GLN A 4 -7.19 -8.44 3.55
CA GLN A 4 -6.48 -8.24 4.80
C GLN A 4 -6.45 -6.74 5.04
N CYS A 5 -7.01 -6.29 6.16
CA CYS A 5 -6.92 -4.89 6.58
C CYS A 5 -5.44 -4.48 6.53
N VAL A 6 -5.10 -3.54 5.64
CA VAL A 6 -3.71 -3.13 5.39
C VAL A 6 -3.20 -2.36 6.61
N THR A 7 -4.06 -1.48 7.14
CA THR A 7 -3.76 -0.63 8.30
C THR A 7 -5.04 0.07 8.79
N LYS A 8 -4.95 0.77 9.93
CA LYS A 8 -6.00 1.66 10.43
C LYS A 8 -5.62 3.11 10.19
N VAL A 9 -6.59 3.94 9.86
CA VAL A 9 -6.43 5.39 9.70
C VAL A 9 -7.26 6.10 10.75
N GLU A 10 -6.63 7.08 11.40
CA GLU A 10 -7.28 8.02 12.30
C GLU A 10 -7.65 9.29 11.54
N LEU A 11 -8.91 9.72 11.66
CA LEU A 11 -9.39 10.98 11.11
C LEU A 11 -9.69 11.98 12.23
N THR A 12 -9.17 13.19 12.06
CA THR A 12 -9.51 14.37 12.86
C THR A 12 -10.31 15.36 12.02
N VAL A 13 -11.29 16.02 12.65
CA VAL A 13 -12.20 16.93 11.96
C VAL A 13 -12.18 18.30 12.62
N SER A 14 -12.20 19.34 11.81
CA SER A 14 -12.45 20.72 12.25
C SER A 14 -13.26 21.46 11.20
N CYS A 15 -14.06 22.44 11.63
CA CYS A 15 -14.80 23.31 10.73
C CYS A 15 -14.41 24.77 10.92
N GLU A 16 -14.68 25.60 9.93
CA GLU A 16 -14.53 27.06 10.01
C GLU A 16 -15.72 27.75 9.37
N ASN A 17 -16.16 28.88 9.96
CA ASN A 17 -17.21 29.75 9.42
C ASN A 17 -18.56 29.06 9.20
N LEU A 18 -18.95 28.17 10.12
CA LEU A 18 -20.28 27.55 10.12
C LEU A 18 -21.38 28.61 10.17
N MET A 19 -22.56 28.25 9.65
CA MET A 19 -23.74 29.10 9.75
C MET A 19 -24.16 29.25 11.20
N ASP A 20 -24.65 30.44 11.55
CA ASP A 20 -25.21 30.72 12.86
C ASP A 20 -26.72 30.57 12.76
N THR A 21 -27.25 29.51 13.36
CA THR A 21 -28.69 29.18 13.34
C THR A 21 -29.41 29.62 14.62
N ASP A 22 -28.64 30.00 15.64
CA ASP A 22 -29.14 30.36 16.97
C ASP A 22 -29.65 31.80 17.07
N LEU A 23 -30.72 31.99 17.86
CA LEU A 23 -31.24 33.31 18.22
C LEU A 23 -30.55 33.85 19.48
N GLY A 24 -29.42 34.52 19.31
CA GLY A 24 -28.73 35.27 20.38
C GLY A 24 -27.54 34.55 21.03
N SER A 25 -27.24 33.33 20.61
CA SER A 25 -25.99 32.60 20.83
C SER A 25 -25.33 32.26 19.50
N LYS A 26 -24.19 31.56 19.54
CA LYS A 26 -23.61 30.90 18.36
C LYS A 26 -23.98 29.42 18.42
N SER A 27 -24.07 28.79 17.26
CA SER A 27 -24.23 27.34 17.14
C SER A 27 -23.29 26.52 18.02
N ASP A 28 -23.80 25.39 18.52
CA ASP A 28 -23.15 24.32 19.26
C ASP A 28 -22.88 23.08 18.37
N PRO A 29 -21.92 23.13 17.44
CA PRO A 29 -21.77 22.10 16.41
C PRO A 29 -21.31 20.73 16.94
N LEU A 30 -21.77 19.69 16.25
CA LEU A 30 -21.35 18.29 16.34
C LEU A 30 -21.16 17.71 14.93
N CYS A 31 -20.18 16.83 14.75
CA CYS A 31 -19.94 16.11 13.50
C CYS A 31 -20.35 14.64 13.61
N VAL A 32 -21.10 14.16 12.61
CA VAL A 32 -21.49 12.77 12.41
C VAL A 32 -20.73 12.21 11.23
N LEU A 33 -20.06 11.07 11.40
CA LEU A 33 -19.46 10.31 10.31
C LEU A 33 -20.37 9.14 9.91
N LEU A 34 -20.73 9.11 8.64
CA LEU A 34 -21.43 8.01 7.98
C LEU A 34 -20.50 7.33 6.98
N MET A 35 -20.60 6.01 6.88
CA MET A 35 -19.92 5.22 5.85
C MET A 35 -20.93 4.50 4.97
N CYS A 36 -20.58 4.34 3.70
CA CYS A 36 -21.41 3.61 2.75
C CYS A 36 -20.95 2.15 2.69
N ASN A 37 -21.87 1.21 2.90
CA ASN A 37 -21.58 -0.20 2.71
C ASN A 37 -21.65 -0.59 1.21
N PRO A 38 -21.22 -1.81 0.83
CA PRO A 38 -21.30 -2.27 -0.57
C PRO A 38 -22.72 -2.24 -1.16
N ASP A 39 -23.77 -2.38 -0.34
CA ASP A 39 -25.18 -2.28 -0.75
C ASP A 39 -25.65 -0.82 -0.96
N SER A 40 -24.72 0.14 -0.99
CA SER A 40 -24.99 1.57 -1.11
C SER A 40 -25.86 2.16 0.02
N LYS A 41 -25.88 1.51 1.19
CA LYS A 41 -26.56 2.00 2.40
C LYS A 41 -25.56 2.71 3.30
N TRP A 42 -25.95 3.91 3.73
CA TRP A 42 -25.20 4.68 4.72
C TRP A 42 -25.50 4.17 6.13
N TYR A 43 -24.45 4.00 6.93
CA TYR A 43 -24.56 3.67 8.35
C TYR A 43 -23.68 4.59 9.17
N GLU A 44 -24.13 4.94 10.37
CA GLU A 44 -23.39 5.82 11.28
C GLU A 44 -22.20 5.07 11.89
N MET A 45 -21.01 5.59 11.67
CA MET A 45 -19.78 5.10 12.32
C MET A 45 -19.60 5.70 13.71
N GLY A 46 -20.03 6.96 13.87
CA GLY A 46 -20.05 7.62 15.16
C GLY A 46 -20.17 9.13 15.06
N ARG A 47 -20.14 9.76 16.22
CA ARG A 47 -20.26 11.21 16.40
C ARG A 47 -19.12 11.77 17.22
N THR A 48 -18.72 13.01 16.95
CA THR A 48 -17.83 13.77 17.82
C THR A 48 -18.56 14.23 19.08
N GLU A 49 -17.83 14.87 19.99
CA GLU A 49 -18.44 15.72 21.01
C GLU A 49 -19.07 16.99 20.41
N LYS A 50 -19.94 17.63 21.18
CA LYS A 50 -20.51 18.95 20.90
C LYS A 50 -19.55 20.04 21.36
N VAL A 51 -19.31 21.05 20.53
CA VAL A 51 -18.50 22.22 20.89
C VAL A 51 -19.42 23.41 21.09
N GLN A 52 -19.50 23.95 22.31
CA GLN A 52 -20.44 25.02 22.62
C GLN A 52 -20.03 26.38 22.02
N ASN A 53 -21.01 27.11 21.49
CA ASN A 53 -20.94 28.50 21.05
C ASN A 53 -19.77 28.79 20.10
N CYS A 54 -19.60 27.94 19.08
CA CYS A 54 -18.41 27.95 18.24
C CYS A 54 -18.74 27.70 16.76
N LEU A 55 -18.52 28.71 15.91
CA LEU A 55 -18.66 28.58 14.45
C LEU A 55 -17.41 28.01 13.75
N SER A 56 -16.33 27.77 14.51
CA SER A 56 -15.08 27.20 13.98
C SER A 56 -14.55 26.09 14.90
N PRO A 57 -15.33 25.01 15.11
CA PRO A 57 -14.99 23.95 16.06
C PRO A 57 -13.77 23.15 15.61
N LYS A 58 -12.97 22.73 16.59
CA LYS A 58 -11.96 21.67 16.45
C LYS A 58 -12.40 20.53 17.35
N PHE A 59 -12.72 19.38 16.76
CA PHE A 59 -13.22 18.24 17.51
C PHE A 59 -12.06 17.41 18.06
N ALA A 60 -12.12 17.06 19.34
CA ALA A 60 -11.16 16.23 20.04
C ALA A 60 -11.36 14.75 19.71
N LYS A 61 -12.61 14.29 19.52
CA LYS A 61 -12.88 12.90 19.16
C LYS A 61 -12.40 12.60 17.75
N LYS A 62 -11.62 11.53 17.65
CA LYS A 62 -11.08 10.96 16.42
C LYS A 62 -11.96 9.82 15.92
N PHE A 63 -12.04 9.64 14.60
CA PHE A 63 -12.66 8.48 13.98
C PHE A 63 -11.58 7.50 13.51
N VAL A 64 -11.70 6.21 13.86
CA VAL A 64 -10.75 5.18 13.45
C VAL A 64 -11.40 4.27 12.43
N ILE A 65 -10.79 4.14 11.25
CA ILE A 65 -11.35 3.41 10.10
C ILE A 65 -10.31 2.40 9.60
N ASP A 66 -10.75 1.19 9.26
CA ASP A 66 -9.91 0.23 8.55
C ASP A 66 -9.69 0.70 7.11
N TYR A 67 -8.45 0.69 6.63
CA TYR A 67 -8.09 1.14 5.29
C TYR A 67 -7.82 -0.04 4.35
N TYR A 68 -8.44 0.04 3.17
CA TYR A 68 -8.32 -0.90 2.08
C TYR A 68 -8.00 -0.12 0.80
N PHE A 69 -6.76 -0.22 0.32
CA PHE A 69 -6.31 0.50 -0.88
C PHE A 69 -7.20 0.19 -2.07
N GLU A 70 -7.60 -1.07 -2.18
CA GLU A 70 -8.30 -1.65 -3.31
C GLU A 70 -9.83 -1.42 -3.30
N MET A 71 -10.33 -0.56 -2.40
CA MET A 71 -11.75 -0.25 -2.25
C MET A 71 -12.03 1.25 -2.24
N VAL A 72 -13.11 1.65 -2.91
CA VAL A 72 -13.67 3.00 -2.77
C VAL A 72 -14.49 3.10 -1.49
N GLN A 73 -13.85 3.52 -0.40
CA GLN A 73 -14.50 3.70 0.89
C GLN A 73 -15.15 5.09 0.99
N LYS A 74 -16.45 5.18 0.72
CA LYS A 74 -17.21 6.45 0.75
C LYS A 74 -17.52 6.89 2.17
N LEU A 75 -17.24 8.17 2.45
CA LEU A 75 -17.46 8.85 3.72
C LEU A 75 -18.45 10.01 3.51
N LYS A 76 -19.30 10.24 4.50
CA LYS A 76 -20.15 11.43 4.59
C LYS A 76 -20.03 12.02 5.99
N PHE A 77 -19.65 13.29 6.06
CA PHE A 77 -19.57 14.06 7.29
C PHE A 77 -20.76 15.00 7.35
N GLY A 78 -21.68 14.79 8.29
CA GLY A 78 -22.79 15.70 8.56
C GLY A 78 -22.49 16.58 9.77
N ILE A 79 -22.71 17.89 9.65
CA ILE A 79 -22.55 18.86 10.73
C ILE A 79 -23.93 19.34 11.17
N TYR A 80 -24.17 19.27 12.48
CA TYR A 80 -25.44 19.62 13.11
C TYR A 80 -25.20 20.59 14.25
N ASP A 81 -26.13 21.52 14.43
CA ASP A 81 -26.24 22.37 15.61
C ASP A 81 -27.13 21.68 16.64
N ILE A 82 -26.62 21.43 17.84
CA ILE A 82 -27.29 20.61 18.84
C ILE A 82 -27.83 21.47 19.98
N ASP A 83 -29.09 21.86 19.88
CA ASP A 83 -29.77 22.75 20.83
C ASP A 83 -30.43 21.98 21.98
N ASN A 84 -30.70 20.69 21.76
CA ASN A 84 -31.47 19.87 22.67
C ASN A 84 -30.60 18.82 23.39
N LYS A 85 -31.20 18.10 24.35
CA LYS A 85 -30.53 17.04 25.14
C LYS A 85 -30.81 15.63 24.61
N THR A 86 -31.52 15.53 23.49
CA THR A 86 -31.89 14.24 22.90
C THR A 86 -30.74 13.69 22.05
N VAL A 87 -30.82 12.41 21.73
CA VAL A 87 -29.81 11.72 20.91
C VAL A 87 -30.27 11.67 19.45
N ASP A 88 -31.54 11.95 19.18
CA ASP A 88 -32.04 12.03 17.81
C ASP A 88 -31.54 13.34 17.17
N LEU A 89 -31.18 13.29 15.90
CA LEU A 89 -30.71 14.45 15.12
C LEU A 89 -31.81 15.02 14.22
N ASN A 90 -33.01 14.43 14.25
CA ASN A 90 -34.12 14.83 13.39
C ASN A 90 -34.69 16.21 13.75
N ASP A 91 -34.49 16.66 14.98
CA ASP A 91 -34.91 17.93 15.53
C ASP A 91 -33.77 18.95 15.70
N ASP A 92 -32.54 18.57 15.32
CA ASP A 92 -31.35 19.43 15.34
C ASP A 92 -31.14 20.13 13.98
N ASP A 93 -30.58 21.35 14.03
CA ASP A 93 -30.40 22.18 12.84
C ASP A 93 -29.21 21.71 11.99
N PHE A 94 -29.46 21.45 10.70
CA PHE A 94 -28.44 20.93 9.79
C PHE A 94 -27.56 22.05 9.21
N LEU A 95 -26.28 22.06 9.59
CA LEU A 95 -25.31 23.07 9.21
C LEU A 95 -24.58 22.77 7.89
N GLY A 96 -24.62 21.53 7.41
CA GLY A 96 -24.08 21.12 6.12
C GLY A 96 -23.41 19.74 6.13
N GLU A 97 -23.05 19.24 4.96
CA GLU A 97 -22.33 17.99 4.79
C GLU A 97 -21.17 18.09 3.79
N LEU A 98 -20.26 17.11 3.88
CA LEU A 98 -19.29 16.77 2.86
C LEU A 98 -19.37 15.27 2.57
N GLU A 99 -19.49 14.90 1.30
CA GLU A 99 -19.21 13.54 0.82
C GLU A 99 -17.83 13.48 0.17
N CYS A 100 -17.03 12.47 0.53
CA CYS A 100 -15.73 12.20 -0.06
C CYS A 100 -15.37 10.71 0.04
N THR A 101 -14.20 10.31 -0.41
CA THR A 101 -13.67 8.96 -0.18
C THR A 101 -12.53 9.00 0.84
N LEU A 102 -12.28 7.89 1.55
CA LEU A 102 -11.10 7.77 2.41
C LEU A 102 -9.80 7.93 1.61
N GLY A 103 -9.76 7.42 0.38
CA GLY A 103 -8.65 7.59 -0.57
C GLY A 103 -8.25 9.05 -0.77
N GLN A 104 -9.22 9.94 -1.00
CA GLN A 104 -9.00 11.38 -1.16
C GLN A 104 -8.42 12.05 0.09
N VAL A 105 -8.87 11.60 1.27
CA VAL A 105 -8.39 12.16 2.54
C VAL A 105 -6.94 11.73 2.79
N VAL A 106 -6.61 10.45 2.58
CA VAL A 106 -5.25 9.94 2.82
C VAL A 106 -4.25 10.45 1.77
N SER A 107 -4.65 10.59 0.50
CA SER A 107 -3.76 11.12 -0.55
C SER A 107 -3.42 12.59 -0.36
N SER A 108 -4.35 13.38 0.17
CA SER A 108 -4.11 14.79 0.48
C SER A 108 -3.47 14.98 1.86
N ARG A 109 -3.50 13.96 2.74
CA ARG A 109 -3.25 14.00 4.19
C ARG A 109 -4.17 14.94 4.99
N LYS A 110 -4.53 16.09 4.42
CA LYS A 110 -5.44 17.10 4.93
C LYS A 110 -6.35 17.58 3.78
N LEU A 111 -7.64 17.28 3.87
CA LEU A 111 -8.65 17.66 2.90
C LEU A 111 -9.52 18.79 3.46
N THR A 112 -9.45 19.97 2.85
CA THR A 112 -10.35 21.10 3.16
C THR A 112 -11.31 21.34 2.01
N ARG A 113 -12.62 21.38 2.32
CA ARG A 113 -13.70 21.57 1.34
C ARG A 113 -14.84 22.44 1.91
N PRO A 114 -15.59 23.15 1.06
CA PRO A 114 -16.81 23.82 1.48
C PRO A 114 -17.88 22.79 1.87
N LEU A 115 -18.72 23.14 2.84
CA LEU A 115 -19.90 22.36 3.20
C LEU A 115 -21.06 22.65 2.25
N THR A 116 -21.88 21.63 2.00
CA THR A 116 -23.10 21.74 1.18
C THR A 116 -24.33 21.38 1.97
N LEU A 117 -25.46 22.00 1.66
CA LEU A 117 -26.77 21.60 2.17
C LEU A 117 -27.25 20.33 1.45
N LYS A 118 -28.30 19.67 1.96
CA LYS A 118 -28.92 18.47 1.35
C LYS A 118 -29.40 18.67 -0.10
N ASN A 119 -29.61 19.92 -0.51
CA ASN A 119 -29.98 20.31 -1.88
C ASN A 119 -28.76 20.69 -2.75
N GLN A 120 -27.54 20.34 -2.32
CA GLN A 120 -26.25 20.64 -2.95
C GLN A 120 -25.89 22.13 -3.07
N LYS A 121 -26.69 23.04 -2.48
CA LYS A 121 -26.30 24.45 -2.40
C LYS A 121 -25.19 24.65 -1.36
N PRO A 122 -24.33 25.66 -1.50
CA PRO A 122 -23.35 26.00 -0.47
C PRO A 122 -24.02 26.25 0.89
N ALA A 123 -23.48 25.64 1.95
CA ALA A 123 -23.90 25.87 3.33
C ALA A 123 -23.22 27.13 3.90
N GLY A 124 -23.61 28.29 3.38
CA GLY A 124 -23.00 29.57 3.72
C GLY A 124 -21.53 29.64 3.29
N ARG A 125 -20.66 30.05 4.23
CA ARG A 125 -19.19 30.07 4.04
C ARG A 125 -18.49 28.95 4.82
N GLY A 126 -19.26 28.00 5.34
CA GLY A 126 -18.77 26.91 6.17
C GLY A 126 -17.81 26.03 5.38
N THR A 127 -16.69 25.71 6.00
CA THR A 127 -15.74 24.73 5.48
C THR A 127 -15.49 23.66 6.52
N ILE A 128 -15.19 22.45 6.04
CA ILE A 128 -14.75 21.32 6.84
C ILE A 128 -13.34 20.94 6.40
N THR A 129 -12.52 20.59 7.38
CA THR A 129 -11.17 20.08 7.20
C THR A 129 -11.07 18.73 7.89
N ILE A 130 -10.67 17.71 7.13
CA ILE A 130 -10.38 16.36 7.64
C ILE A 130 -8.88 16.11 7.49
N SER A 131 -8.21 15.72 8.56
CA SER A 131 -6.81 15.28 8.51
C SER A 131 -6.69 13.80 8.87
N ALA A 132 -5.87 13.07 8.13
CA ALA A 132 -5.63 11.65 8.31
C ALA A 132 -4.23 11.35 8.83
N GLU A 133 -4.14 10.39 9.74
CA GLU A 133 -2.88 9.80 10.21
C GLU A 133 -2.99 8.27 10.20
N GLU A 134 -1.95 7.57 9.76
CA GLU A 134 -1.90 6.11 9.86
C GLU A 134 -1.63 5.67 11.30
N ILE A 135 -2.44 4.75 11.82
CA ILE A 135 -2.25 4.15 13.15
C ILE A 135 -1.41 2.89 13.00
N LYS A 136 -0.09 3.06 12.92
CA LYS A 136 0.85 1.94 12.87
C LYS A 136 2.20 2.31 13.46
N ASP A 137 2.75 1.43 14.29
CA ASP A 137 4.14 1.55 14.73
C ASP A 137 5.05 1.01 13.63
N ASN A 138 5.52 1.92 12.79
CA ASN A 138 6.37 1.65 11.64
C ASN A 138 7.86 1.57 12.03
N ARG A 139 8.18 1.46 13.33
CA ARG A 139 9.57 1.34 13.80
C ARG A 139 10.00 -0.12 13.82
N ALA A 140 11.20 -0.38 13.33
CA ALA A 140 11.87 -1.66 13.43
C ALA A 140 13.28 -1.49 14.00
N ALA A 141 13.75 -2.48 14.74
CA ALA A 141 15.12 -2.53 15.21
C ALA A 141 15.98 -3.31 14.21
N PHE A 142 17.02 -2.67 13.68
CA PHE A 142 18.06 -3.29 12.87
C PHE A 142 19.18 -3.78 13.78
N PHE A 143 19.64 -5.01 13.58
CA PHE A 143 20.62 -5.67 14.44
C PHE A 143 21.83 -6.19 13.65
N GLU A 144 23.02 -5.94 14.19
CA GLU A 144 24.26 -6.67 13.87
C GLU A 144 24.73 -7.39 15.14
N VAL A 145 24.71 -8.73 15.14
CA VAL A 145 24.94 -9.55 16.34
C VAL A 145 26.01 -10.60 16.09
N GLU A 146 26.85 -10.80 17.10
CA GLU A 146 27.78 -11.92 17.16
C GLU A 146 27.81 -12.53 18.56
N ALA A 147 28.45 -13.68 18.69
CA ALA A 147 28.76 -14.24 19.99
C ALA A 147 30.20 -14.74 20.03
N ARG A 148 30.69 -14.99 21.24
CA ARG A 148 32.03 -15.54 21.47
C ARG A 148 32.07 -16.47 22.66
N LYS A 149 32.97 -17.44 22.57
CA LYS A 149 33.23 -18.44 23.62
C LYS A 149 31.94 -19.14 24.08
N LEU A 150 31.04 -19.44 23.14
CA LEU A 150 29.86 -20.23 23.44
C LEU A 150 30.27 -21.61 23.97
N ASP A 151 29.51 -22.12 24.94
CA ASP A 151 29.67 -23.49 25.40
C ASP A 151 29.37 -24.46 24.25
N ASN A 152 30.27 -25.42 24.02
CA ASN A 152 30.01 -26.51 23.09
C ASN A 152 29.04 -27.53 23.70
N LYS A 153 28.00 -27.95 22.96
CA LYS A 153 27.09 -29.04 23.35
C LYS A 153 27.34 -30.34 22.58
N ASP A 154 27.97 -30.25 21.41
CA ASP A 154 28.26 -31.40 20.58
C ASP A 154 29.43 -32.26 21.08
N PHE A 155 29.27 -33.58 20.93
CA PHE A 155 30.35 -34.55 21.16
C PHE A 155 31.32 -34.66 19.97
N PHE A 156 30.83 -34.46 18.73
CA PHE A 156 31.63 -34.51 17.51
C PHE A 156 31.46 -33.22 16.70
N GLY A 157 32.30 -32.22 17.00
CA GLY A 157 32.24 -30.91 16.37
C GLY A 157 32.17 -29.80 17.40
N LYS A 158 31.69 -28.64 16.97
CA LYS A 158 31.29 -27.52 17.82
C LYS A 158 29.81 -27.29 17.58
N SER A 159 29.15 -26.67 18.55
CA SER A 159 27.79 -26.17 18.42
C SER A 159 27.53 -25.42 17.11
N ASP A 160 26.29 -25.57 16.65
CA ASP A 160 25.61 -24.93 15.54
C ASP A 160 24.65 -23.83 16.07
N PRO A 161 25.16 -22.70 16.60
CA PRO A 161 24.32 -21.77 17.34
C PRO A 161 23.34 -20.94 16.50
N TYR A 162 22.19 -20.68 17.10
CA TYR A 162 21.21 -19.68 16.67
C TYR A 162 20.62 -18.91 17.86
N LEU A 163 20.02 -17.74 17.60
CA LEU A 163 19.36 -16.93 18.60
C LEU A 163 17.84 -16.93 18.40
N GLU A 164 17.13 -16.86 19.52
CA GLU A 164 15.71 -16.60 19.58
C GLU A 164 15.45 -15.39 20.48
N LEU A 165 14.75 -14.39 19.92
CA LEU A 165 14.35 -13.18 20.62
C LEU A 165 12.87 -13.29 20.96
N TYR A 166 12.53 -12.98 22.21
CA TYR A 166 11.19 -13.12 22.75
C TYR A 166 10.69 -11.79 23.32
N LYS A 167 9.44 -11.44 23.00
CA LYS A 167 8.72 -10.35 23.64
C LYS A 167 8.02 -10.82 24.90
N GLN A 168 7.95 -9.94 25.90
CA GLN A 168 7.12 -10.17 27.08
C GLN A 168 5.65 -9.86 26.77
N THR A 169 4.76 -10.77 27.15
CA THR A 169 3.29 -10.64 27.07
C THR A 169 2.68 -10.91 28.45
N GLU A 170 1.38 -10.64 28.62
CA GLU A 170 0.67 -10.94 29.87
C GLU A 170 0.68 -12.42 30.23
N THR A 171 0.73 -13.31 29.23
CA THR A 171 0.69 -14.76 29.41
C THR A 171 2.07 -15.42 29.39
N GLY A 172 3.14 -14.65 29.21
CA GLY A 172 4.53 -15.13 29.19
C GLY A 172 5.35 -14.62 28.02
N TRP A 173 6.35 -15.39 27.60
CA TRP A 173 7.25 -15.03 26.51
C TRP A 173 6.73 -15.53 25.16
N GLN A 174 6.70 -14.66 24.16
CA GLN A 174 6.30 -15.00 22.79
C GLN A 174 7.49 -14.78 21.84
N LEU A 175 7.79 -15.76 20.99
CA LEU A 175 8.87 -15.67 20.00
C LEU A 175 8.59 -14.51 19.04
N ALA A 176 9.55 -13.60 18.92
CA ALA A 176 9.52 -12.44 18.04
C ALA A 176 10.39 -12.64 16.80
N HIS A 177 11.56 -13.26 16.95
CA HIS A 177 12.50 -13.49 15.85
C HIS A 177 13.42 -14.68 16.14
N ARG A 178 13.86 -15.37 15.08
CA ARG A 178 14.88 -16.42 15.13
C ARG A 178 15.90 -16.17 14.02
N THR A 179 17.20 -16.20 14.35
CA THR A 179 18.28 -16.04 13.37
C THR A 179 18.51 -17.33 12.57
N GLU A 180 19.38 -17.28 11.55
CA GLU A 180 19.89 -18.50 10.94
C GLU A 180 20.79 -19.29 11.89
N VAL A 181 20.96 -20.58 11.57
CA VAL A 181 21.89 -21.49 12.23
C VAL A 181 23.28 -21.32 11.63
N VAL A 182 24.29 -21.08 12.46
CA VAL A 182 25.69 -20.98 12.04
C VAL A 182 26.42 -22.26 12.43
N LYS A 183 26.74 -23.12 11.46
CA LYS A 183 27.29 -24.45 11.75
C LYS A 183 28.73 -24.42 12.30
N ASN A 184 29.01 -25.29 13.26
CA ASN A 184 30.31 -25.67 13.81
C ASN A 184 31.13 -24.47 14.28
N ASN A 185 30.51 -23.58 15.06
CA ASN A 185 31.10 -22.29 15.41
C ASN A 185 30.73 -21.80 16.82
N LEU A 186 31.71 -21.72 17.72
CA LEU A 186 31.53 -21.15 19.08
C LEU A 186 31.70 -19.62 19.13
N ASN A 187 31.97 -18.98 18.00
CA ASN A 187 32.08 -17.53 17.86
C ASN A 187 31.33 -17.06 16.59
N PRO A 188 30.01 -17.31 16.52
CA PRO A 188 29.22 -17.01 15.34
C PRO A 188 29.07 -15.50 15.13
N THR A 189 28.97 -15.10 13.87
CA THR A 189 28.41 -13.81 13.47
C THR A 189 27.20 -14.13 12.61
N TRP A 190 26.01 -13.69 13.04
CA TRP A 190 24.78 -13.88 12.29
C TRP A 190 24.62 -12.77 11.25
N ARG A 191 23.86 -13.05 10.18
CA ARG A 191 23.50 -12.05 9.17
C ARG A 191 22.73 -10.91 9.83
N PRO A 192 22.91 -9.65 9.38
CA PRO A 192 22.09 -8.56 9.89
C PRO A 192 20.61 -8.82 9.66
N PHE A 193 19.78 -8.45 10.64
CA PHE A 193 18.34 -8.71 10.60
C PHE A 193 17.54 -7.52 11.16
N ARG A 194 16.24 -7.48 10.83
CA ARG A 194 15.29 -6.47 11.32
C ARG A 194 14.14 -7.13 12.07
N VAL A 195 13.68 -6.49 13.14
CA VAL A 195 12.50 -6.94 13.90
C VAL A 195 11.61 -5.73 14.21
N PRO A 196 10.31 -5.76 13.83
CA PRO A 196 9.37 -4.70 14.18
C PRO A 196 9.30 -4.49 15.70
N LEU A 197 9.30 -3.24 16.19
CA LEU A 197 9.26 -2.95 17.62
C LEU A 197 7.99 -3.48 18.29
N GLN A 198 6.86 -3.47 17.57
CA GLN A 198 5.62 -4.07 18.06
C GLN A 198 5.77 -5.58 18.32
N SER A 199 6.52 -6.27 17.46
CA SER A 199 6.81 -7.70 17.60
C SER A 199 7.85 -8.00 18.67
N LEU A 200 8.80 -7.08 18.89
CA LEU A 200 9.93 -7.30 19.79
C LEU A 200 9.66 -6.87 21.24
N CYS A 201 8.99 -5.72 21.44
CA CYS A 201 8.74 -5.14 22.76
C CYS A 201 7.36 -4.46 22.88
N GLY A 202 6.45 -4.68 21.92
CA GLY A 202 5.12 -4.07 21.91
C GLY A 202 5.16 -2.54 21.76
N GLY A 203 6.19 -2.02 21.09
CA GLY A 203 6.37 -0.58 20.85
C GLY A 203 6.98 0.21 22.02
N ASP A 204 7.12 -0.42 23.19
CA ASP A 204 7.66 0.17 24.41
C ASP A 204 9.14 -0.22 24.60
N LEU A 205 10.03 0.77 24.54
CA LEU A 205 11.47 0.53 24.56
C LEU A 205 12.01 0.05 25.91
N GLU A 206 11.22 0.17 26.98
CA GLU A 206 11.57 -0.25 28.34
C GLU A 206 11.13 -1.69 28.65
N LYS A 207 10.24 -2.27 27.83
CA LYS A 207 9.77 -3.63 28.08
C LYS A 207 10.90 -4.65 27.92
N PRO A 208 10.99 -5.64 28.83
CA PRO A 208 11.95 -6.73 28.73
C PRO A 208 11.87 -7.52 27.42
N ILE A 209 13.05 -7.79 26.87
CA ILE A 209 13.29 -8.68 25.74
C ILE A 209 14.16 -9.81 26.26
N LYS A 210 13.70 -11.05 26.11
CA LYS A 210 14.49 -12.24 26.43
C LYS A 210 15.17 -12.75 25.17
N VAL A 211 16.45 -13.07 25.26
CA VAL A 211 17.23 -13.68 24.19
C VAL A 211 17.74 -15.03 24.67
N GLU A 212 17.51 -16.06 23.88
CA GLU A 212 17.99 -17.42 24.12
C GLU A 212 18.92 -17.84 22.99
N CYS A 213 20.06 -18.41 23.34
CA CYS A 213 21.00 -19.00 22.40
C CYS A 213 20.92 -20.52 22.51
N TYR A 214 20.63 -21.17 21.39
CA TYR A 214 20.48 -22.60 21.28
C TYR A 214 21.54 -23.19 20.36
N ASP A 215 21.82 -24.46 20.58
CA ASP A 215 22.52 -25.33 19.66
C ASP A 215 21.51 -26.06 18.78
N TYR A 216 21.74 -26.13 17.47
CA TYR A 216 20.85 -26.83 16.56
C TYR A 216 21.22 -28.31 16.46
N ASP A 217 20.21 -29.17 16.50
CA ASP A 217 20.32 -30.63 16.45
C ASP A 217 19.35 -31.16 15.40
N ASP A 218 19.81 -32.02 14.49
CA ASP A 218 19.01 -32.53 13.37
C ASP A 218 17.77 -33.35 13.83
N ASP A 219 17.78 -33.87 15.07
CA ASP A 219 16.66 -34.62 15.66
C ASP A 219 15.59 -33.73 16.31
N GLY A 220 15.79 -32.41 16.30
CA GLY A 220 14.89 -31.41 16.87
C GLY A 220 15.04 -31.19 18.38
N SER A 221 15.98 -31.85 19.05
CA SER A 221 16.22 -31.74 20.50
C SER A 221 17.17 -30.61 20.91
N HIS A 222 17.04 -29.46 20.24
CA HIS A 222 17.93 -28.29 20.35
C HIS A 222 18.33 -27.93 21.79
N ASP A 223 19.64 -27.91 22.03
CA ASP A 223 20.21 -27.70 23.37
C ASP A 223 20.36 -26.22 23.74
N LEU A 224 19.77 -25.78 24.85
CA LEU A 224 19.95 -24.41 25.33
C LEU A 224 21.41 -24.17 25.77
N ILE A 225 22.10 -23.26 25.09
CA ILE A 225 23.44 -22.77 25.46
C ILE A 225 23.31 -21.84 26.67
N GLY A 226 22.47 -20.82 26.58
CA GLY A 226 22.15 -19.91 27.68
C GLY A 226 21.18 -18.80 27.25
N SER A 227 20.78 -17.96 28.20
CA SER A 227 19.83 -16.87 27.96
C SER A 227 20.23 -15.60 28.72
N PHE A 228 19.69 -14.47 28.27
CA PHE A 228 19.76 -13.18 28.98
C PHE A 228 18.49 -12.37 28.71
N GLU A 229 18.27 -11.34 29.53
CA GLU A 229 17.20 -10.36 29.35
C GLU A 229 17.82 -8.96 29.18
N THR A 230 17.17 -8.13 28.37
CA THR A 230 17.60 -6.74 28.06
C THR A 230 16.38 -5.89 27.72
N THR A 231 16.58 -4.64 27.33
CA THR A 231 15.55 -3.73 26.79
C THR A 231 16.05 -3.09 25.49
N MET A 232 15.15 -2.48 24.71
CA MET A 232 15.58 -1.75 23.51
C MET A 232 16.48 -0.57 23.84
N LYS A 233 16.22 0.15 24.95
CA LYS A 233 17.12 1.22 25.41
C LYS A 233 18.56 0.72 25.55
N ARG A 234 18.76 -0.41 26.23
CA ARG A 234 20.09 -0.99 26.43
C ARG A 234 20.70 -1.52 25.12
N LEU A 235 19.87 -2.06 24.23
CA LEU A 235 20.33 -2.52 22.91
C LEU A 235 20.81 -1.35 22.03
N GLN A 236 20.09 -0.22 22.02
CA GLN A 236 20.43 0.97 21.23
C GLN A 236 21.70 1.69 21.69
N GLU A 237 22.21 1.41 22.89
CA GLU A 237 23.52 1.90 23.33
C GLU A 237 24.68 1.24 22.54
N ALA A 238 24.41 0.14 21.82
CA ALA A 238 25.39 -0.56 21.01
C ALA A 238 25.82 0.25 19.77
N SER A 239 27.13 0.38 19.60
CA SER A 239 27.74 0.91 18.37
C SER A 239 28.92 0.06 17.95
N ARG A 240 29.32 0.15 16.68
CA ARG A 240 30.41 -0.68 16.13
C ARG A 240 31.75 -0.47 16.87
N THR A 241 31.92 0.65 17.56
CA THR A 241 33.09 0.97 18.39
C THR A 241 32.90 0.63 19.87
N SER A 242 31.66 0.48 20.34
CA SER A 242 31.32 0.10 21.72
C SER A 242 30.12 -0.86 21.71
N PRO A 243 30.34 -2.16 21.46
CA PRO A 243 29.27 -3.15 21.44
C PRO A 243 28.60 -3.34 22.79
N ALA A 244 27.29 -3.60 22.80
CA ALA A 244 26.59 -4.02 24.01
C ALA A 244 26.79 -5.53 24.21
N GLU A 245 27.32 -5.92 25.36
CA GLU A 245 27.66 -7.31 25.65
C GLU A 245 26.76 -7.90 26.75
N PHE A 246 26.32 -9.14 26.52
CA PHE A 246 25.42 -9.87 27.39
C PHE A 246 25.97 -11.27 27.66
N GLU A 247 26.15 -11.59 28.95
CA GLU A 247 26.55 -12.93 29.36
C GLU A 247 25.37 -13.90 29.17
N CYS A 248 25.57 -14.96 28.39
CA CYS A 248 24.58 -16.02 28.26
C CYS A 248 24.61 -16.92 29.49
N ILE A 249 23.50 -17.01 30.21
CA ILE A 249 23.40 -17.78 31.45
C ILE A 249 22.55 -19.03 31.24
N ASN A 250 23.10 -20.19 31.55
CA ASN A 250 22.35 -21.45 31.62
C ASN A 250 21.96 -21.74 33.07
N SER A 251 20.68 -21.57 33.40
CA SER A 251 20.16 -21.75 34.76
C SER A 251 20.46 -23.14 35.35
N LYS A 252 20.34 -24.21 34.54
CA LYS A 252 20.65 -25.58 34.98
C LYS A 252 22.14 -25.76 35.29
N LYS A 253 23.03 -25.19 34.46
CA LYS A 253 24.49 -25.26 34.66
C LYS A 253 24.94 -24.40 35.86
N LYS A 254 24.36 -23.22 36.03
CA LYS A 254 24.62 -22.31 37.16
C LYS A 254 24.29 -22.96 38.50
N GLN A 255 23.20 -23.72 38.58
CA GLN A 255 22.83 -24.47 39.80
C GLN A 255 23.77 -25.65 40.09
N LYS A 256 24.30 -26.31 39.05
CA LYS A 256 25.10 -27.54 39.20
C LYS A 256 26.61 -27.31 39.36
N LYS A 257 27.17 -26.25 38.76
CA LYS A 257 28.63 -26.06 38.64
C LYS A 257 29.13 -24.89 39.50
N LYS A 258 29.85 -25.21 40.58
CA LYS A 258 30.53 -24.22 41.42
C LYS A 258 31.59 -23.46 40.60
N GLY A 259 31.54 -22.13 40.58
CA GLY A 259 32.44 -21.29 39.79
C GLY A 259 32.04 -21.07 38.33
N TYR A 260 30.81 -21.46 37.93
CA TYR A 260 30.25 -21.08 36.63
C TYR A 260 30.13 -19.56 36.48
N LYS A 261 30.63 -19.03 35.36
CA LYS A 261 30.52 -17.60 35.01
C LYS A 261 29.40 -17.38 34.00
N ASN A 262 29.55 -17.92 32.80
CA ASN A 262 28.58 -17.85 31.72
C ASN A 262 28.80 -19.02 30.74
N SER A 263 27.91 -19.16 29.76
CA SER A 263 27.97 -20.11 28.64
C SER A 263 28.43 -19.44 27.34
N GLY A 264 29.18 -18.34 27.45
CA GLY A 264 29.55 -17.46 26.35
C GLY A 264 28.94 -16.07 26.48
N VAL A 265 29.31 -15.19 25.56
CA VAL A 265 28.87 -13.78 25.52
C VAL A 265 28.30 -13.48 24.15
N VAL A 266 27.07 -12.95 24.12
CA VAL A 266 26.45 -12.38 22.92
C VAL A 266 26.75 -10.89 22.91
N SER A 267 27.20 -10.38 21.76
CA SER A 267 27.57 -9.00 21.55
C SER A 267 26.74 -8.42 20.42
N VAL A 268 25.96 -7.39 20.74
CA VAL A 268 25.26 -6.58 19.76
C VAL A 268 26.24 -5.49 19.33
N LYS A 269 26.73 -5.61 18.10
CA LYS A 269 27.70 -4.67 17.51
C LYS A 269 27.03 -3.37 17.09
N HIS A 270 25.80 -3.45 16.62
CA HIS A 270 25.03 -2.29 16.22
C HIS A 270 23.55 -2.61 16.39
N CYS A 271 22.82 -1.67 16.99
CA CYS A 271 21.38 -1.70 17.05
C CYS A 271 20.86 -0.29 16.83
N GLU A 272 20.03 -0.11 15.81
CA GLU A 272 19.37 1.16 15.56
C GLU A 272 17.88 0.94 15.32
N VAL A 273 17.07 1.90 15.77
CA VAL A 273 15.64 1.91 15.45
C VAL A 273 15.47 2.71 14.18
N VAL A 274 15.05 2.03 13.12
CA VAL A 274 14.77 2.61 11.81
C VAL A 274 13.26 2.71 11.61
N LYS A 275 12.84 3.64 10.75
CA LYS A 275 11.45 3.70 10.29
C LYS A 275 11.33 2.87 9.01
N GLU A 276 10.46 1.87 9.02
CA GLU A 276 10.05 1.11 7.84
C GLU A 276 8.80 1.77 7.24
N TYR A 277 8.96 2.42 6.08
CA TYR A 277 7.87 3.16 5.46
C TYR A 277 6.79 2.22 4.93
N THR A 278 5.54 2.55 5.22
CA THR A 278 4.37 1.87 4.66
C THR A 278 3.96 2.51 3.34
N PHE A 279 3.01 1.87 2.66
CA PHE A 279 2.33 2.47 1.51
C PHE A 279 1.72 3.85 1.85
N LEU A 280 1.03 3.96 2.99
CA LEU A 280 0.43 5.24 3.39
C LEU A 280 1.47 6.29 3.80
N ASP A 281 2.63 5.91 4.34
CA ASP A 281 3.72 6.87 4.56
C ASP A 281 4.14 7.55 3.25
N TYR A 282 4.25 6.79 2.14
CA TYR A 282 4.56 7.34 0.82
C TYR A 282 3.41 8.21 0.29
N ILE A 283 2.16 7.71 0.31
CA ILE A 283 0.99 8.43 -0.19
C ILE A 283 0.72 9.72 0.59
N MET A 284 0.63 9.66 1.92
CA MET A 284 0.45 10.85 2.78
C MET A 284 1.68 11.77 2.75
N GLY A 285 2.85 11.23 2.39
CA GLY A 285 4.07 11.99 2.12
C GLY A 285 4.03 12.75 0.79
N GLY A 286 3.02 12.55 -0.05
CA GLY A 286 2.86 13.23 -1.34
C GLY A 286 3.35 12.43 -2.55
N CYS A 287 3.61 11.11 -2.41
CA CYS A 287 3.79 10.23 -3.56
C CYS A 287 2.51 10.15 -4.38
N GLN A 288 2.61 10.33 -5.70
CA GLN A 288 1.49 10.21 -6.63
C GLN A 288 1.55 8.89 -7.38
N ILE A 289 0.38 8.30 -7.63
CA ILE A 289 0.22 7.13 -8.49
C ILE A 289 -0.33 7.60 -9.84
N ASN A 290 0.54 7.67 -10.84
CA ASN A 290 0.20 8.06 -12.20
C ASN A 290 -0.44 6.87 -12.92
N PHE A 291 -1.67 7.02 -13.38
CA PHE A 291 -2.44 5.94 -13.98
C PHE A 291 -2.52 6.05 -15.51
N THR A 292 -2.08 5.01 -16.21
CA THR A 292 -2.19 4.90 -17.68
C THR A 292 -3.06 3.70 -18.05
N VAL A 293 -3.96 3.90 -19.02
CA VAL A 293 -4.85 2.84 -19.52
C VAL A 293 -4.47 2.48 -20.95
N ALA A 294 -4.37 1.19 -21.24
CA ALA A 294 -4.08 0.63 -22.54
C ALA A 294 -5.13 -0.41 -22.90
N VAL A 295 -5.83 -0.18 -24.01
CA VAL A 295 -6.95 -1.02 -24.46
C VAL A 295 -6.57 -1.74 -25.75
N ASP A 296 -6.77 -3.04 -25.77
CA ASP A 296 -6.63 -3.86 -26.95
C ASP A 296 -7.75 -3.57 -27.95
N PHE A 297 -7.38 -3.23 -29.19
CA PHE A 297 -8.30 -3.06 -30.33
C PHE A 297 -7.96 -4.05 -31.46
N THR A 298 -7.48 -5.25 -31.13
CA THR A 298 -7.21 -6.29 -32.12
C THR A 298 -8.49 -6.96 -32.61
N GLY A 299 -8.42 -7.57 -33.80
CA GLY A 299 -9.53 -8.19 -34.51
C GLY A 299 -10.05 -9.46 -33.86
N SER A 300 -9.32 -10.06 -32.91
CA SER A 300 -9.81 -11.18 -32.08
C SER A 300 -11.05 -10.79 -31.28
N ASN A 301 -11.22 -9.51 -30.96
CA ASN A 301 -12.39 -8.97 -30.26
C ASN A 301 -13.69 -9.03 -31.08
N GLY A 302 -13.62 -9.29 -32.39
CA GLY A 302 -14.78 -9.32 -33.29
C GLY A 302 -15.35 -7.94 -33.62
N ASP A 303 -16.29 -7.88 -34.57
CA ASP A 303 -16.90 -6.61 -35.01
C ASP A 303 -17.65 -5.91 -33.86
N PRO A 304 -17.30 -4.67 -33.45
CA PRO A 304 -17.94 -3.98 -32.34
C PRO A 304 -19.46 -3.77 -32.49
N ARG A 305 -20.01 -3.93 -33.69
CA ARG A 305 -21.46 -3.86 -33.96
C ARG A 305 -22.19 -5.17 -33.68
N SER A 306 -21.46 -6.28 -33.58
CA SER A 306 -21.99 -7.61 -33.29
C SER A 306 -22.12 -7.80 -31.77
N PRO A 307 -23.27 -8.26 -31.26
CA PRO A 307 -23.45 -8.58 -29.83
C PRO A 307 -22.49 -9.64 -29.27
N GLN A 308 -21.78 -10.37 -30.14
CA GLN A 308 -20.78 -11.36 -29.75
C GLN A 308 -19.38 -10.75 -29.57
N SER A 309 -19.16 -9.50 -29.98
CA SER A 309 -17.88 -8.82 -29.80
C SER A 309 -17.65 -8.42 -28.35
N LEU A 310 -16.41 -8.53 -27.89
CA LEU A 310 -16.00 -8.07 -26.55
C LEU A 310 -16.02 -6.53 -26.44
N HIS A 311 -15.97 -5.84 -27.58
CA HIS A 311 -16.15 -4.38 -27.65
C HIS A 311 -17.61 -3.95 -27.84
N TYR A 312 -18.55 -4.88 -28.00
CA TYR A 312 -19.96 -4.53 -28.14
C TYR A 312 -20.47 -3.76 -26.93
N ILE A 313 -20.83 -2.49 -27.14
CA ILE A 313 -21.44 -1.67 -26.09
C ILE A 313 -22.89 -2.10 -25.97
N SER A 314 -23.21 -2.82 -24.89
CA SER A 314 -24.59 -3.27 -24.61
C SER A 314 -25.57 -2.09 -24.54
N PRO A 315 -26.89 -2.34 -24.64
CA PRO A 315 -27.90 -1.30 -24.43
C PRO A 315 -27.80 -0.62 -23.06
N GLN A 316 -27.22 -1.29 -22.06
CA GLN A 316 -26.92 -0.74 -20.74
C GLN A 316 -25.64 0.13 -20.72
N GLY A 317 -24.95 0.24 -21.85
CA GLY A 317 -23.79 1.10 -22.04
C GLY A 317 -22.46 0.51 -21.56
N VAL A 318 -22.39 -0.81 -21.34
CA VAL A 318 -21.20 -1.47 -20.74
C VAL A 318 -20.75 -2.70 -21.53
N ASN A 319 -19.47 -3.03 -21.42
CA ASN A 319 -18.83 -4.28 -21.84
C ASN A 319 -17.72 -4.63 -20.82
N GLU A 320 -16.98 -5.73 -21.02
CA GLU A 320 -15.95 -6.16 -20.06
C GLU A 320 -14.78 -5.15 -19.97
N TYR A 321 -14.38 -4.53 -21.09
CA TYR A 321 -13.38 -3.46 -21.13
C TYR A 321 -13.78 -2.26 -20.26
N LEU A 322 -14.99 -1.74 -20.47
CA LEU A 322 -15.53 -0.64 -19.68
C LEU A 322 -15.65 -1.00 -18.20
N SER A 323 -16.05 -2.23 -17.90
CA SER A 323 -16.16 -2.71 -16.52
C SER A 323 -14.80 -2.74 -15.84
N ALA A 324 -13.76 -3.21 -16.51
CA ALA A 324 -12.39 -3.19 -16.01
C ALA A 324 -11.87 -1.75 -15.80
N ILE A 325 -12.06 -0.85 -16.77
CA ILE A 325 -11.69 0.57 -16.67
C ILE A 325 -12.36 1.21 -15.44
N TRP A 326 -13.66 1.00 -15.26
CA TRP A 326 -14.39 1.55 -14.12
C TRP A 326 -13.92 0.96 -12.79
N SER A 327 -13.74 -0.36 -12.71
CA SER A 327 -13.38 -1.02 -11.44
C SER A 327 -12.00 -0.62 -10.95
N VAL A 328 -11.01 -0.57 -11.85
CA VAL A 328 -9.62 -0.21 -11.48
C VAL A 328 -9.47 1.30 -11.35
N GLY A 329 -9.96 2.05 -12.34
CA GLY A 329 -9.81 3.50 -12.39
C GLY A 329 -10.47 4.21 -11.21
N ASN A 330 -11.65 3.76 -10.77
CA ASN A 330 -12.35 4.41 -9.65
C ASN A 330 -11.61 4.32 -8.32
N VAL A 331 -10.77 3.31 -8.15
CA VAL A 331 -9.94 3.18 -6.95
C VAL A 331 -8.66 4.01 -7.09
N ILE A 332 -7.93 3.82 -8.19
CA ILE A 332 -6.62 4.49 -8.38
C ILE A 332 -6.76 6.01 -8.48
N GLN A 333 -7.84 6.54 -9.06
CA GLN A 333 -7.99 7.98 -9.32
C GLN A 333 -7.92 8.87 -8.07
N ASP A 334 -8.10 8.33 -6.87
CA ASP A 334 -8.00 9.11 -5.63
C ASP A 334 -6.54 9.31 -5.16
N TYR A 335 -5.59 8.60 -5.76
CA TYR A 335 -4.15 8.67 -5.51
C TYR A 335 -3.38 9.41 -6.62
N ASP A 336 -4.11 9.92 -7.61
CA ASP A 336 -3.63 10.84 -8.63
C ASP A 336 -4.16 12.25 -8.32
N SER A 337 -3.26 13.24 -8.29
CA SER A 337 -3.61 14.60 -7.84
C SER A 337 -4.36 15.42 -8.89
N ASP A 338 -4.04 15.22 -10.18
CA ASP A 338 -4.65 15.98 -11.27
C ASP A 338 -5.78 15.21 -11.95
N LYS A 339 -5.83 13.88 -11.72
CA LYS A 339 -6.81 12.96 -12.30
C LYS A 339 -6.81 13.02 -13.82
N MET A 340 -5.65 13.27 -14.43
CA MET A 340 -5.47 13.29 -15.86
C MET A 340 -4.79 11.98 -16.28
N PHE A 341 -5.52 11.12 -16.98
CA PHE A 341 -5.05 9.78 -17.32
C PHE A 341 -4.72 9.65 -18.80
N PRO A 342 -3.46 9.35 -19.16
CA PRO A 342 -3.14 8.91 -20.52
C PRO A 342 -3.91 7.64 -20.86
N ALA A 343 -4.62 7.66 -21.99
CA ALA A 343 -5.38 6.51 -22.45
C ALA A 343 -5.01 6.18 -23.89
N PHE A 344 -4.57 4.93 -24.10
CA PHE A 344 -4.07 4.43 -25.36
C PHE A 344 -4.84 3.20 -25.82
N GLY A 345 -4.91 3.02 -27.14
CA GLY A 345 -5.28 1.77 -27.78
C GLY A 345 -4.07 1.13 -28.47
N PHE A 346 -4.14 -0.16 -28.73
CA PHE A 346 -3.13 -0.88 -29.51
C PHE A 346 -3.74 -1.97 -30.40
N GLY A 347 -3.08 -2.31 -31.51
CA GLY A 347 -3.47 -3.42 -32.38
C GLY A 347 -4.54 -3.07 -33.43
N ALA A 348 -4.70 -1.81 -33.78
CA ALA A 348 -5.70 -1.34 -34.75
C ALA A 348 -5.09 -0.53 -35.90
N GLN A 349 -5.80 -0.46 -37.02
CA GLN A 349 -5.49 0.48 -38.10
C GLN A 349 -6.16 1.83 -37.83
N ILE A 350 -5.36 2.91 -37.87
CA ILE A 350 -5.79 4.25 -37.44
C ILE A 350 -5.93 5.19 -38.64
N PRO A 351 -7.04 5.96 -38.76
CA PRO A 351 -7.17 6.98 -39.80
C PRO A 351 -6.14 8.11 -39.61
N PRO A 352 -5.80 8.86 -40.68
CA PRO A 352 -6.26 8.69 -42.06
C PRO A 352 -5.43 7.68 -42.86
N THR A 353 -4.26 7.27 -42.36
CA THR A 353 -3.32 6.42 -43.11
C THR A 353 -3.71 4.95 -43.12
N TRP A 354 -4.54 4.52 -42.15
CA TRP A 354 -4.93 3.13 -41.93
C TRP A 354 -3.73 2.20 -41.72
N GLN A 355 -2.62 2.74 -41.24
CA GLN A 355 -1.48 1.93 -40.80
C GLN A 355 -1.81 1.31 -39.45
N VAL A 356 -1.29 0.09 -39.25
CA VAL A 356 -1.39 -0.60 -37.96
C VAL A 356 -0.60 0.20 -36.93
N SER A 357 -1.25 0.52 -35.83
CA SER A 357 -0.61 1.09 -34.66
C SER A 357 -0.72 0.14 -33.48
N HIS A 358 0.40 -0.05 -32.79
CA HIS A 358 0.48 -0.75 -31.51
C HIS A 358 0.48 0.22 -30.32
N GLU A 359 0.23 1.50 -30.58
CA GLU A 359 0.08 2.54 -29.58
C GLU A 359 -0.53 3.80 -30.21
N PHE A 360 -1.75 4.17 -29.82
CA PHE A 360 -2.38 5.41 -30.27
C PHE A 360 -3.25 6.01 -29.18
N PRO A 361 -3.29 7.34 -29.02
CA PRO A 361 -4.12 7.96 -28.01
C PRO A 361 -5.61 7.78 -28.33
N LEU A 362 -6.42 7.37 -27.36
CA LEU A 362 -7.86 7.15 -27.57
C LEU A 362 -8.60 8.44 -27.94
N ASN A 363 -8.08 9.59 -27.51
CA ASN A 363 -8.62 10.90 -27.85
C ASN A 363 -8.10 11.45 -29.21
N PHE A 364 -7.30 10.67 -29.95
CA PHE A 364 -6.63 11.04 -31.21
C PHE A 364 -5.74 12.30 -31.13
N ASN A 365 -5.31 12.70 -29.94
CA ASN A 365 -4.41 13.83 -29.73
C ASN A 365 -3.03 13.34 -29.26
N PRO A 366 -2.06 13.13 -30.17
CA PRO A 366 -0.74 12.64 -29.79
C PRO A 366 0.06 13.63 -28.94
N SER A 367 -0.26 14.92 -29.02
CA SER A 367 0.39 15.95 -28.20
C SER A 367 -0.16 16.01 -26.77
N ASN A 368 -1.36 15.47 -26.54
CA ASN A 368 -2.00 15.43 -25.23
C ASN A 368 -2.94 14.21 -25.12
N PRO A 369 -2.40 13.03 -24.74
CA PRO A 369 -3.18 11.79 -24.62
C PRO A 369 -4.04 11.73 -23.35
N PHE A 370 -4.04 12.79 -22.52
CA PHE A 370 -4.64 12.77 -21.20
C PHE A 370 -6.16 12.98 -21.25
N CYS A 371 -6.87 12.18 -20.46
CA CYS A 371 -8.32 12.22 -20.29
C CYS A 371 -8.65 12.66 -18.85
N ALA A 372 -9.68 13.52 -18.68
CA ALA A 372 -10.09 14.00 -17.36
C ALA A 372 -10.91 12.94 -16.62
N GLY A 373 -10.32 12.32 -15.61
CA GLY A 373 -10.93 11.28 -14.80
C GLY A 373 -11.20 9.97 -15.57
N VAL A 374 -11.80 9.01 -14.88
CA VAL A 374 -12.19 7.72 -15.47
C VAL A 374 -13.31 7.92 -16.48
N GLU A 375 -14.21 8.86 -16.21
CA GLU A 375 -15.25 9.35 -17.11
C GLU A 375 -14.64 9.75 -18.47
N GLY A 376 -13.58 10.55 -18.47
CA GLY A 376 -12.90 10.98 -19.69
C GLY A 376 -12.29 9.82 -20.47
N VAL A 377 -11.70 8.83 -19.79
CA VAL A 377 -11.17 7.61 -20.42
C VAL A 377 -12.29 6.83 -21.10
N VAL A 378 -13.44 6.69 -20.44
CA VAL A 378 -14.63 6.00 -20.96
C VAL A 378 -15.21 6.73 -22.17
N GLU A 379 -15.30 8.06 -22.12
CA GLU A 379 -15.73 8.90 -23.24
C GLU A 379 -14.78 8.75 -24.43
N ALA A 380 -13.46 8.81 -24.21
CA ALA A 380 -12.45 8.62 -25.24
C ALA A 380 -12.54 7.22 -25.87
N TYR A 381 -12.68 6.16 -25.07
CA TYR A 381 -12.87 4.79 -25.57
C TYR A 381 -14.11 4.69 -26.47
N ARG A 382 -15.26 5.20 -26.01
CA ARG A 382 -16.53 5.18 -26.77
C ARG A 382 -16.43 5.97 -28.07
N ALA A 383 -15.73 7.09 -28.06
CA ALA A 383 -15.51 7.91 -29.25
C ALA A 383 -14.51 7.25 -30.22
N CYS A 384 -13.49 6.58 -29.70
CA CYS A 384 -12.42 5.96 -30.49
C CYS A 384 -12.89 4.72 -31.26
N LEU A 385 -13.64 3.84 -30.60
CA LEU A 385 -14.05 2.54 -31.13
C LEU A 385 -14.68 2.56 -32.53
N PRO A 386 -15.63 3.45 -32.89
CA PRO A 386 -16.20 3.48 -34.23
C PRO A 386 -15.28 4.07 -35.31
N GLN A 387 -14.15 4.68 -34.93
CA GLN A 387 -13.25 5.40 -35.85
C GLN A 387 -12.05 4.56 -36.32
N VAL A 388 -11.76 3.45 -35.63
CA VAL A 388 -10.61 2.57 -35.93
C VAL A 388 -11.07 1.27 -36.60
N LYS A 389 -10.14 0.56 -37.24
CA LYS A 389 -10.39 -0.83 -37.70
C LYS A 389 -9.60 -1.78 -36.83
N LEU A 390 -10.31 -2.70 -36.17
CA LEU A 390 -9.66 -3.73 -35.36
C LEU A 390 -8.75 -4.60 -36.23
N TYR A 391 -7.51 -4.85 -35.79
CA TYR A 391 -6.51 -5.54 -36.60
C TYR A 391 -5.56 -6.40 -35.76
N GLY A 392 -4.25 -6.34 -35.95
CA GLY A 392 -3.28 -7.06 -35.15
C GLY A 392 -1.86 -6.88 -35.67
N PRO A 393 -0.86 -7.52 -35.06
CA PRO A 393 -0.97 -8.44 -33.91
C PRO A 393 -1.20 -7.76 -32.54
N THR A 394 -1.38 -8.56 -31.49
CA THR A 394 -1.45 -8.14 -30.08
C THR A 394 -0.04 -7.97 -29.52
N ASN A 395 0.43 -6.71 -29.38
CA ASN A 395 1.79 -6.41 -28.94
C ASN A 395 1.77 -5.49 -27.70
N PHE A 396 2.39 -5.91 -26.59
CA PHE A 396 2.43 -5.12 -25.35
C PHE A 396 3.73 -4.34 -25.18
N SER A 397 4.81 -4.78 -25.80
CA SER A 397 6.12 -4.14 -25.61
C SER A 397 6.12 -2.63 -25.94
N PRO A 398 5.38 -2.10 -26.94
CA PRO A 398 5.39 -0.66 -27.19
C PRO A 398 4.84 0.15 -26.02
N ILE A 399 3.65 -0.20 -25.52
CA ILE A 399 3.00 0.55 -24.43
C ILE A 399 3.75 0.41 -23.09
N ILE A 400 4.33 -0.76 -22.81
CA ILE A 400 5.18 -0.95 -21.62
C ILE A 400 6.40 -0.04 -21.70
N ASN A 401 7.09 0.00 -22.86
CA ASN A 401 8.26 0.86 -23.05
C ASN A 401 7.91 2.36 -22.99
N HIS A 402 6.72 2.74 -23.46
CA HIS A 402 6.24 4.12 -23.33
C HIS A 402 6.17 4.54 -21.87
N VAL A 403 5.43 3.80 -21.03
CA VAL A 403 5.28 4.14 -19.61
C VAL A 403 6.63 4.05 -18.88
N ALA A 404 7.47 3.06 -19.24
CA ALA A 404 8.82 2.94 -18.73
C ALA A 404 9.70 4.18 -19.00
N CYS A 405 9.49 4.89 -20.11
CA CYS A 405 10.22 6.14 -20.36
C CYS A 405 9.94 7.21 -19.30
N PHE A 406 8.68 7.37 -18.87
CA PHE A 406 8.31 8.31 -17.81
C PHE A 406 8.80 7.82 -16.44
N ALA A 407 8.62 6.54 -16.13
CA ALA A 407 9.12 5.95 -14.90
C ALA A 407 10.63 6.12 -14.75
N LYS A 408 11.39 5.97 -15.85
CA LYS A 408 12.84 6.20 -15.87
C LYS A 408 13.22 7.65 -15.58
N GLN A 409 12.43 8.63 -16.03
CA GLN A 409 12.67 10.04 -15.70
C GLN A 409 12.43 10.30 -14.20
N ALA A 410 11.43 9.65 -13.60
CA ALA A 410 11.14 9.79 -12.18
C ALA A 410 12.27 9.27 -11.26
N ILE A 411 13.11 8.33 -11.71
CA ILE A 411 14.28 7.84 -10.93
C ILE A 411 15.31 8.95 -10.69
N GLN A 412 15.36 9.98 -11.54
CA GLN A 412 16.28 11.09 -11.34
C GLN A 412 15.90 11.98 -10.14
N GLN A 413 14.71 11.77 -9.56
CA GLN A 413 14.26 12.48 -8.37
C GLN A 413 14.92 11.89 -7.11
N THR A 414 15.18 12.75 -6.13
CA THR A 414 15.79 12.36 -4.85
C THR A 414 14.79 11.85 -3.81
N THR A 415 13.50 11.84 -4.14
CA THR A 415 12.40 11.46 -3.25
C THR A 415 11.43 10.53 -3.97
N ALA A 416 10.70 9.72 -3.20
CA ALA A 416 9.67 8.81 -3.71
C ALA A 416 8.38 9.55 -4.09
N SER A 417 8.44 10.43 -5.09
CA SER A 417 7.31 11.32 -5.42
C SER A 417 6.36 10.78 -6.47
N GLN A 418 6.81 9.84 -7.31
CA GLN A 418 6.08 9.40 -8.50
C GLN A 418 6.20 7.90 -8.67
N TYR A 419 5.07 7.23 -8.78
CA TYR A 419 4.96 5.82 -9.15
C TYR A 419 3.97 5.68 -10.30
N PHE A 420 4.18 4.73 -11.22
CA PHE A 420 3.37 4.59 -12.42
C PHE A 420 2.64 3.25 -12.42
N VAL A 421 1.34 3.25 -12.75
CA VAL A 421 0.55 2.03 -12.92
C VAL A 421 -0.01 2.01 -14.33
N LEU A 422 0.40 0.98 -15.10
CA LEU A 422 -0.12 0.72 -16.43
C LEU A 422 -1.18 -0.38 -16.35
N LEU A 423 -2.43 -0.07 -16.68
CA LEU A 423 -3.50 -1.05 -16.89
C LEU A 423 -3.56 -1.43 -18.37
N ILE A 424 -3.31 -2.69 -18.69
CA ILE A 424 -3.51 -3.31 -20.00
C ILE A 424 -4.78 -4.16 -19.94
N ILE A 425 -5.71 -3.95 -20.86
CA ILE A 425 -6.91 -4.78 -21.00
C ILE A 425 -6.86 -5.44 -22.38
N THR A 426 -6.95 -6.76 -22.43
CA THR A 426 -6.78 -7.56 -23.66
C THR A 426 -7.73 -8.75 -23.69
N ASP A 427 -8.08 -9.22 -24.89
CA ASP A 427 -8.84 -10.46 -25.07
C ASP A 427 -7.97 -11.70 -25.29
N GLY A 428 -6.64 -11.54 -25.35
CA GLY A 428 -5.71 -12.66 -25.27
C GLY A 428 -4.55 -12.65 -26.28
N VAL A 429 -3.74 -13.70 -26.17
CA VAL A 429 -2.56 -14.08 -26.99
C VAL A 429 -1.63 -12.93 -27.37
N ILE A 430 -0.61 -12.72 -26.54
CA ILE A 430 0.51 -11.82 -26.83
C ILE A 430 1.34 -12.41 -27.97
N THR A 431 1.54 -11.62 -29.04
CA THR A 431 2.35 -12.03 -30.19
C THR A 431 3.84 -11.70 -30.00
N ASP A 432 4.15 -10.59 -29.33
CA ASP A 432 5.51 -10.13 -29.06
C ASP A 432 6.04 -10.56 -27.69
N MET A 433 5.79 -11.82 -27.31
CA MET A 433 6.09 -12.36 -25.97
C MET A 433 7.53 -12.07 -25.54
N ASP A 434 8.50 -12.29 -26.41
CA ASP A 434 9.92 -12.08 -26.10
C ASP A 434 10.26 -10.59 -25.86
N GLN A 435 9.72 -9.69 -26.68
CA GLN A 435 9.88 -8.26 -26.53
C GLN A 435 9.19 -7.78 -25.26
N THR A 436 8.00 -8.30 -24.97
CA THR A 436 7.23 -8.02 -23.76
C THR A 436 7.98 -8.46 -22.51
N ARG A 437 8.56 -9.66 -22.49
CA ARG A 437 9.45 -10.13 -21.41
C ARG A 437 10.64 -9.19 -21.19
N ASN A 438 11.31 -8.79 -22.27
CA ASN A 438 12.44 -7.87 -22.17
C ASN A 438 11.99 -6.49 -21.63
N ALA A 439 10.83 -6.00 -22.06
CA ALA A 439 10.26 -4.74 -21.58
C ALA A 439 9.92 -4.80 -20.08
N ILE A 440 9.29 -5.89 -19.62
CA ILE A 440 8.96 -6.11 -18.19
C ILE A 440 10.23 -6.23 -17.35
N VAL A 441 11.22 -7.01 -17.78
CA VAL A 441 12.50 -7.16 -17.05
C VAL A 441 13.21 -5.81 -16.93
N ASN A 442 13.21 -4.99 -18.00
CA ASN A 442 13.76 -3.64 -17.94
C ASN A 442 12.96 -2.72 -17.01
N ALA A 443 11.63 -2.75 -17.11
CA ALA A 443 10.71 -1.98 -16.29
C ALA A 443 10.76 -2.36 -14.80
N SER A 444 11.18 -3.58 -14.46
CA SER A 444 11.30 -4.03 -13.06
C SER A 444 12.25 -3.17 -12.22
N ARG A 445 13.13 -2.40 -12.87
CA ARG A 445 14.07 -1.46 -12.24
C ARG A 445 13.55 -0.04 -12.06
N LEU A 446 12.32 0.22 -12.51
CA LEU A 446 11.72 1.55 -12.57
C LEU A 446 10.54 1.65 -11.58
N PRO A 447 10.11 2.84 -11.14
CA PRO A 447 8.96 3.01 -10.24
C PRO A 447 7.63 2.75 -10.94
N MET A 448 7.37 1.51 -11.37
CA MET A 448 6.13 1.17 -12.06
C MET A 448 5.62 -0.26 -11.79
N SER A 449 4.31 -0.42 -11.91
CA SER A 449 3.58 -1.68 -11.94
C SER A 449 2.79 -1.81 -13.24
N ILE A 450 2.55 -3.05 -13.65
CA ILE A 450 1.78 -3.41 -14.84
C ILE A 450 0.64 -4.31 -14.36
N ILE A 451 -0.58 -3.92 -14.68
CA ILE A 451 -1.77 -4.70 -14.42
C ILE A 451 -2.29 -5.18 -15.77
N ILE A 452 -2.59 -6.47 -15.88
CA ILE A 452 -3.15 -7.07 -17.09
C ILE A 452 -4.52 -7.68 -16.74
N VAL A 453 -5.58 -7.17 -17.36
CA VAL A 453 -6.93 -7.73 -17.23
C VAL A 453 -7.30 -8.47 -18.51
N GLY A 454 -7.47 -9.78 -18.41
CA GLY A 454 -7.89 -10.63 -19.53
C GLY A 454 -9.41 -10.71 -19.65
N VAL A 455 -9.98 -10.20 -20.74
CA VAL A 455 -11.42 -10.25 -21.04
C VAL A 455 -11.77 -11.40 -21.98
N GLY A 456 -13.02 -11.86 -21.93
CA GLY A 456 -13.48 -12.97 -22.76
C GLY A 456 -12.91 -14.34 -22.35
N ALA A 457 -12.91 -15.27 -23.31
CA ALA A 457 -12.76 -16.71 -23.08
C ALA A 457 -11.48 -17.33 -23.65
N ALA A 458 -10.50 -16.52 -24.09
CA ALA A 458 -9.24 -17.01 -24.68
C ALA A 458 -8.38 -17.82 -23.71
N ASP A 459 -7.30 -18.42 -24.21
CA ASP A 459 -6.25 -18.98 -23.36
C ASP A 459 -5.36 -17.86 -22.81
N PHE A 460 -5.18 -17.83 -21.49
CA PHE A 460 -4.40 -16.83 -20.76
C PHE A 460 -3.11 -17.37 -20.14
N SER A 461 -2.71 -18.60 -20.50
CA SER A 461 -1.44 -19.21 -20.05
C SER A 461 -0.22 -18.30 -20.27
N ALA A 462 -0.21 -17.55 -21.37
CA ALA A 462 0.82 -16.55 -21.67
C ALA A 462 0.87 -15.41 -20.65
N MET A 463 -0.28 -14.97 -20.13
CA MET A 463 -0.38 -13.89 -19.15
C MET A 463 -0.09 -14.37 -17.73
N GLU A 464 -0.54 -15.58 -17.39
CA GLU A 464 -0.17 -16.26 -16.13
C GLU A 464 1.35 -16.44 -16.04
N PHE A 465 2.02 -16.75 -17.15
CA PHE A 465 3.48 -16.80 -17.20
C PHE A 465 4.17 -15.44 -16.94
N LEU A 466 3.52 -14.32 -17.26
CA LEU A 466 4.06 -12.98 -17.01
C LEU A 466 3.87 -12.52 -15.57
N ASP A 467 2.90 -13.07 -14.85
CA ASP A 467 2.49 -12.69 -13.49
C ASP A 467 3.54 -12.96 -12.41
N GLY A 468 4.61 -13.70 -12.72
CA GLY A 468 5.77 -13.86 -11.82
C GLY A 468 5.56 -14.69 -10.55
N ASP A 469 4.30 -15.01 -10.19
CA ASP A 469 3.91 -15.84 -9.04
C ASP A 469 4.60 -17.21 -8.99
N ASP A 470 4.80 -17.85 -10.15
CA ASP A 470 5.45 -19.16 -10.29
C ASP A 470 6.99 -19.08 -10.43
N GLY A 471 7.56 -17.87 -10.27
CA GLY A 471 9.00 -17.64 -10.26
C GLY A 471 9.43 -16.40 -11.04
N ARG A 472 10.68 -15.97 -10.82
CA ARG A 472 11.19 -14.72 -11.43
C ARG A 472 11.22 -14.79 -12.96
N LEU A 473 10.45 -13.90 -13.60
CA LEU A 473 10.48 -13.69 -15.03
C LEU A 473 11.90 -13.39 -15.51
N ARG A 474 12.29 -13.98 -16.65
CA ARG A 474 13.60 -13.77 -17.28
C ARG A 474 13.47 -13.17 -18.65
N SER A 475 14.47 -12.38 -19.06
CA SER A 475 14.63 -11.89 -20.42
C SER A 475 15.10 -13.01 -21.36
N LEU A 476 15.19 -12.70 -22.66
CA LEU A 476 15.83 -13.59 -23.63
C LEU A 476 17.32 -13.83 -23.35
N SER A 477 18.01 -12.86 -22.75
CA SER A 477 19.43 -12.98 -22.38
C SER A 477 19.65 -13.79 -21.09
N GLY A 478 18.56 -14.26 -20.44
CA GLY A 478 18.61 -15.00 -19.18
C GLY A 478 18.62 -14.12 -17.91
N GLU A 479 18.61 -12.80 -18.09
CA GLU A 479 18.57 -11.82 -17.01
C GLU A 479 17.22 -11.90 -16.28
N ALA A 480 17.26 -11.99 -14.95
CA ALA A 480 16.03 -12.04 -14.14
C ALA A 480 15.50 -10.63 -13.86
N ALA A 481 14.17 -10.50 -13.79
CA ALA A 481 13.52 -9.32 -13.25
C ALA A 481 14.02 -9.05 -11.81
N MET A 482 14.20 -7.77 -11.48
CA MET A 482 14.71 -7.34 -10.18
C MET A 482 13.68 -7.59 -9.07
N ARG A 483 12.41 -7.40 -9.41
CA ARG A 483 11.22 -7.55 -8.57
C ARG A 483 10.04 -7.94 -9.46
N ASP A 484 9.00 -8.45 -8.84
CA ASP A 484 7.72 -8.62 -9.54
C ASP A 484 7.03 -7.28 -9.72
N ILE A 485 6.45 -7.08 -10.91
CA ILE A 485 5.75 -5.86 -11.29
C ILE A 485 4.47 -6.12 -12.06
N VAL A 486 4.16 -7.37 -12.38
CA VAL A 486 3.00 -7.72 -13.20
C VAL A 486 1.96 -8.31 -12.27
N GLN A 487 0.71 -7.89 -12.43
CA GLN A 487 -0.45 -8.59 -11.88
C GLN A 487 -1.36 -8.97 -13.04
N PHE A 488 -1.65 -10.26 -13.22
CA PHE A 488 -2.65 -10.75 -14.16
C PHE A 488 -3.94 -11.15 -13.46
N VAL A 489 -5.08 -10.71 -14.00
CA VAL A 489 -6.40 -11.10 -13.51
C VAL A 489 -7.35 -11.37 -14.68
N PRO A 490 -7.87 -12.61 -14.83
CA PRO A 490 -8.89 -12.90 -15.82
C PRO A 490 -10.27 -12.41 -15.36
N PHE A 491 -10.88 -11.50 -16.12
CA PHE A 491 -12.18 -10.88 -15.83
C PHE A 491 -13.30 -11.92 -15.64
N ARG A 492 -13.25 -13.03 -16.38
CA ARG A 492 -14.23 -14.12 -16.30
C ARG A 492 -14.45 -14.67 -14.89
N ASN A 493 -13.45 -14.56 -14.00
CA ASN A 493 -13.54 -15.02 -12.61
C ASN A 493 -14.49 -14.14 -11.76
N PHE A 494 -14.93 -12.99 -12.28
CA PHE A 494 -15.70 -11.98 -11.55
C PHE A 494 -17.08 -11.70 -12.14
N GLN A 495 -17.51 -12.42 -13.17
CA GLN A 495 -18.81 -12.19 -13.82
C GLN A 495 -20.01 -12.29 -12.86
N ASN A 496 -19.90 -13.08 -11.78
CA ASN A 496 -20.90 -13.24 -10.73
C ASN A 496 -20.43 -12.71 -9.35
N ALA A 497 -19.33 -11.96 -9.31
CA ALA A 497 -18.76 -11.44 -8.08
C ALA A 497 -19.26 -10.01 -7.79
N PRO A 498 -19.17 -9.53 -6.53
CA PRO A 498 -19.37 -8.12 -6.21
C PRO A 498 -18.46 -7.23 -7.06
N ARG A 499 -18.92 -6.02 -7.39
CA ARG A 499 -18.21 -5.11 -8.30
C ARG A 499 -16.80 -4.76 -7.81
N GLU A 500 -16.62 -4.77 -6.50
CA GLU A 500 -15.38 -4.48 -5.79
C GLU A 500 -14.38 -5.64 -5.86
N ALA A 501 -14.84 -6.86 -6.15
CA ALA A 501 -13.99 -8.06 -6.13
C ALA A 501 -12.91 -8.03 -7.23
N LEU A 502 -13.24 -7.49 -8.41
CA LEU A 502 -12.27 -7.33 -9.49
C LEU A 502 -11.17 -6.34 -9.10
N ALA A 503 -11.55 -5.14 -8.66
CA ALA A 503 -10.59 -4.11 -8.23
C ALA A 503 -9.68 -4.64 -7.11
N LYS A 504 -10.28 -5.37 -6.18
CA LYS A 504 -9.55 -6.02 -5.09
C LYS A 504 -8.49 -7.02 -5.54
N SER A 505 -8.79 -7.86 -6.52
CA SER A 505 -7.81 -8.80 -7.06
C SER A 505 -6.74 -8.09 -7.87
N VAL A 506 -7.15 -7.10 -8.67
CA VAL A 506 -6.28 -6.37 -9.60
C VAL A 506 -5.28 -5.46 -8.89
N LEU A 507 -5.69 -4.86 -7.77
CA LEU A 507 -4.91 -3.86 -7.05
C LEU A 507 -4.19 -4.41 -5.82
N ALA A 508 -4.31 -5.71 -5.55
CA ALA A 508 -3.82 -6.35 -4.33
C ALA A 508 -2.31 -6.12 -4.11
N GLU A 509 -1.52 -6.18 -5.17
CA GLU A 509 -0.06 -6.15 -5.08
C GLU A 509 0.56 -4.76 -5.21
N VAL A 510 -0.16 -3.79 -5.76
CA VAL A 510 0.38 -2.45 -6.03
C VAL A 510 0.99 -1.79 -4.79
N PRO A 511 0.37 -1.86 -3.59
CA PRO A 511 0.97 -1.30 -2.38
C PRO A 511 2.33 -1.91 -2.03
N THR A 512 2.45 -3.24 -2.13
CA THR A 512 3.70 -3.97 -1.84
C THR A 512 4.75 -3.68 -2.90
N GLN A 513 4.38 -3.75 -4.19
CA GLN A 513 5.29 -3.45 -5.30
C GLN A 513 5.83 -2.01 -5.26
N LEU A 514 5.04 -1.05 -4.74
CA LEU A 514 5.47 0.34 -4.51
C LEU A 514 6.47 0.45 -3.36
N VAL A 515 6.13 -0.10 -2.19
CA VAL A 515 6.98 -0.05 -0.99
C VAL A 515 8.30 -0.76 -1.25
N ASP A 516 8.27 -1.96 -1.82
CA ASP A 516 9.46 -2.75 -2.12
C ASP A 516 10.41 -2.00 -3.06
N PHE A 517 9.88 -1.32 -4.07
CA PHE A 517 10.69 -0.50 -4.97
C PHE A 517 11.39 0.64 -4.22
N PHE A 518 10.64 1.49 -3.51
CA PHE A 518 11.23 2.65 -2.85
C PHE A 518 12.16 2.26 -1.69
N CYS A 519 11.85 1.20 -0.95
CA CYS A 519 12.76 0.67 0.08
C CYS A 519 14.05 0.12 -0.54
N THR A 520 13.97 -0.62 -1.66
CA THR A 520 15.15 -1.15 -2.36
C THR A 520 16.04 -0.03 -2.90
N MET A 521 15.42 1.07 -3.33
CA MET A 521 16.13 2.26 -3.83
C MET A 521 16.56 3.23 -2.72
N GLU A 522 16.29 2.90 -1.45
CA GLU A 522 16.57 3.76 -0.28
C GLU A 522 15.93 5.16 -0.39
N LEU A 523 14.76 5.24 -1.03
CA LEU A 523 14.03 6.49 -1.24
C LEU A 523 13.00 6.71 -0.13
N ASN A 524 13.10 7.88 0.47
CA ASN A 524 12.21 8.35 1.52
C ASN A 524 10.92 8.96 0.95
N PRO A 525 9.80 8.93 1.70
CA PRO A 525 8.61 9.70 1.37
C PRO A 525 8.92 11.19 1.18
N PRO A 526 8.28 11.90 0.22
CA PRO A 526 8.67 13.27 -0.13
C PRO A 526 8.57 14.26 1.03
N ASN A 527 7.45 14.24 1.75
CA ASN A 527 7.20 15.11 2.90
C ASN A 527 7.21 14.28 4.18
N GLN A 528 8.39 13.95 4.68
CA GLN A 528 8.51 13.42 6.04
C GLN A 528 7.97 14.48 7.01
N SER A 529 6.97 14.14 7.82
CA SER A 529 6.77 14.90 9.05
C SER A 529 8.04 14.76 9.86
N SER A 530 8.82 15.83 9.97
CA SER A 530 9.81 15.93 11.03
C SER A 530 9.08 15.62 12.34
N ALA A 531 9.47 14.55 13.02
CA ALA A 531 9.17 14.47 14.44
C ALA A 531 9.61 15.81 15.06
N PRO A 532 8.83 16.41 15.97
CA PRO A 532 9.29 17.63 16.63
C PRO A 532 10.66 17.34 17.19
N ALA A 533 11.67 18.10 16.75
CA ALA A 533 13.02 18.01 17.29
C ALA A 533 12.86 18.08 18.81
N GLU A 534 13.35 17.07 19.53
CA GLU A 534 13.40 17.11 20.98
C GLU A 534 14.10 18.42 21.35
N THR A 535 13.33 19.38 21.85
CA THR A 535 13.86 20.60 22.40
C THR A 535 14.84 20.17 23.48
N PRO A 536 16.14 20.47 23.39
CA PRO A 536 17.05 20.08 24.44
C PRO A 536 16.54 20.72 25.72
N ALA A 537 16.29 19.90 26.74
CA ALA A 537 15.96 20.38 28.06
C ALA A 537 17.09 21.34 28.45
N MET A 538 16.76 22.64 28.56
CA MET A 538 17.74 23.61 29.01
C MET A 538 18.12 23.29 30.47
N PRO A 539 19.41 23.48 30.82
CA PRO A 539 20.02 22.99 32.05
C PRO A 539 19.40 23.54 33.34
#